data_AF-A0A395YDR4-F1
#
_entry.id   AF-A0A395YDR4-F1
#
_cell.length_a   1.000
_cell.length_b   1.000
_cell.length_c   1.000
_cell.angle_alpha   90.00
_cell.angle_beta   90.00
_cell.angle_gamma   90.00
#
_symmetry.space_group_name_H-M   'P 1'
#
loop_
_entity.id
_entity.type
_entity.pdbx_description
1 polymer ?
#
loop_
_entity_poly.entity_id
_entity_poly.type
_entity_poly.pdbx_seq_one_letter_code
_entity_poly.pdbx_strand_id
1 'polypeptide(L)'
;MKTAQQGSYIVEYRDLIKYGHKKADNSTIMLLRLLDKLEAKKIYLAGFDGFSENKNNYATDFLENKHCNVKKSNSEVLNIFSDYLENREYDIPVEFITSSFFEQALSKE
;
A
#
# COMPACT_ATOMS: atom_id res chain seq x y z
N MET A 1 -24.10 -12.70 7.36
CA MET A 1 -22.83 -13.25 6.86
C MET A 1 -23.11 -13.97 5.55
N LYS A 2 -22.44 -13.60 4.45
CA LYS A 2 -22.46 -14.45 3.25
C LYS A 2 -21.68 -15.72 3.56
N THR A 3 -22.25 -16.88 3.29
CA THR A 3 -21.56 -18.17 3.46
C THR A 3 -20.45 -18.27 2.43
N ALA A 4 -19.20 -18.43 2.89
CA ALA A 4 -18.07 -18.69 2.02
C ALA A 4 -18.26 -20.03 1.29
N GLN A 5 -17.85 -20.09 0.02
CA GLN A 5 -17.65 -21.37 -0.65
C GLN A 5 -16.45 -22.10 -0.01
N GLN A 6 -16.46 -23.43 -0.09
CA GLN A 6 -15.34 -24.27 0.35
C GLN A 6 -14.02 -23.73 -0.24
N GLY A 7 -13.02 -23.48 0.61
CA GLY A 7 -11.72 -22.94 0.19
C GLY A 7 -11.64 -21.41 0.05
N SER A 8 -12.69 -20.67 0.40
CA SER A 8 -12.63 -19.20 0.46
C SER A 8 -12.08 -18.71 1.80
N TYR A 9 -11.20 -17.70 1.77
CA TYR A 9 -10.77 -16.95 2.96
C TYR A 9 -11.62 -15.68 3.07
N ILE A 10 -12.44 -15.57 4.12
CA ILE A 10 -13.26 -14.38 4.37
C ILE A 10 -12.44 -13.38 5.15
N VAL A 11 -12.44 -12.13 4.69
CA VAL A 11 -11.78 -11.01 5.37
C VAL A 11 -12.78 -9.89 5.57
N GLU A 12 -12.84 -9.37 6.79
CA GLU A 12 -13.58 -8.15 7.07
C GLU A 12 -12.83 -6.97 6.47
N TYR A 13 -13.49 -6.20 5.61
CA TYR A 13 -12.90 -5.03 4.96
C TYR A 13 -12.30 -4.04 5.98
N ARG A 14 -12.93 -3.95 7.16
CA ARG A 14 -12.51 -3.09 8.27
C ARG A 14 -11.12 -3.45 8.80
N ASP A 15 -10.70 -4.70 8.66
CA ASP A 15 -9.37 -5.15 9.09
C ASP A 15 -8.27 -4.68 8.12
N LEU A 16 -8.63 -4.37 6.87
CA LEU A 16 -7.68 -3.98 5.83
C LEU A 16 -7.52 -2.46 5.71
N ILE A 17 -8.51 -1.68 6.15
CA ILE A 17 -8.43 -0.22 6.14
C ILE A 17 -7.96 0.32 7.49
N LYS A 18 -7.41 1.54 7.49
CA LYS A 18 -7.11 2.25 8.75
C LYS A 18 -7.80 3.60 8.80
N TYR A 19 -8.73 3.72 9.74
CA TYR A 19 -9.48 4.95 9.97
C TYR A 19 -8.55 6.08 10.43
N GLY A 20 -8.89 7.32 10.08
CA GLY A 20 -8.10 8.51 10.42
C GLY A 20 -7.13 8.99 9.34
N HIS A 21 -6.91 8.20 8.27
CA HIS A 21 -6.08 8.60 7.13
C HIS A 21 -6.92 8.95 5.90
N LYS A 22 -6.53 10.00 5.16
CA LYS A 22 -7.22 10.40 3.91
C LYS A 22 -7.18 9.35 2.80
N LYS A 23 -6.25 8.40 2.90
CA LYS A 23 -6.00 7.31 1.95
C LYS A 23 -6.17 5.94 2.63
N ALA A 24 -7.16 5.84 3.52
CA ALA A 24 -7.44 4.65 4.33
C ALA A 24 -7.66 3.37 3.50
N ASP A 25 -8.10 3.53 2.25
CA ASP A 25 -8.41 2.51 1.24
C ASP A 25 -7.35 2.42 0.13
N ASN A 26 -6.11 2.84 0.39
CA ASN A 26 -5.02 2.59 -0.55
C ASN A 26 -4.87 1.08 -0.79
N SER A 27 -5.06 0.66 -2.05
CA SER A 27 -5.12 -0.75 -2.42
C SER A 27 -3.84 -1.53 -2.10
N THR A 28 -2.67 -0.90 -2.23
CA THR A 28 -1.40 -1.56 -1.92
C THR A 28 -1.27 -1.79 -0.42
N ILE A 29 -1.61 -0.80 0.41
CA ILE A 29 -1.58 -0.96 1.87
C ILE A 29 -2.60 -1.99 2.36
N MET A 30 -3.79 -2.02 1.76
CA MET A 30 -4.79 -3.04 2.04
C MET A 30 -4.29 -4.45 1.68
N LEU A 31 -3.62 -4.60 0.54
CA LEU A 31 -3.00 -5.87 0.13
C LEU A 31 -1.90 -6.29 1.11
N LEU A 32 -1.06 -5.36 1.56
CA LEU A 32 -0.01 -5.64 2.54
C LEU A 32 -0.59 -6.16 3.87
N ARG A 33 -1.65 -5.52 4.40
CA ARG A 33 -2.36 -6.01 5.59
C ARG A 33 -3.02 -7.37 5.37
N LEU A 34 -3.51 -7.64 4.16
CA LEU A 34 -4.04 -8.96 3.82
C LEU A 34 -2.94 -10.02 3.83
N LEU A 35 -1.76 -9.72 3.28
CA LEU A 35 -0.61 -10.63 3.29
C LEU A 35 -0.11 -10.91 4.71
N ASP A 36 -0.20 -9.94 5.62
CA ASP A 36 0.05 -10.14 7.05
C ASP A 36 -0.93 -11.16 7.66
N LYS A 37 -2.23 -11.02 7.40
CA LYS A 37 -3.26 -11.97 7.88
C LYS A 37 -3.12 -13.37 7.28
N LEU A 38 -2.50 -13.47 6.12
CA LEU A 38 -2.18 -14.74 5.46
C LEU A 38 -0.81 -15.30 5.88
N GLU A 39 -0.11 -14.61 6.79
CA GLU A 39 1.19 -15.01 7.32
C GLU A 39 2.23 -15.30 6.22
N ALA A 40 2.29 -14.40 5.23
CA ALA A 40 3.30 -14.49 4.18
C ALA A 40 4.71 -14.55 4.79
N LYS A 41 5.63 -15.30 4.17
CA LYS A 41 6.99 -15.45 4.73
C LYS A 41 7.88 -14.25 4.44
N LYS A 42 7.64 -13.57 3.31
CA LYS A 42 8.37 -12.40 2.84
C LYS A 42 7.54 -11.71 1.76
N ILE A 43 7.62 -10.38 1.69
CA ILE A 43 6.92 -9.55 0.71
C ILE A 43 7.95 -8.85 -0.17
N TYR A 44 7.80 -8.98 -1.48
CA TYR A 44 8.58 -8.24 -2.47
C TYR A 44 7.68 -7.27 -3.22
N LEU A 45 8.08 -5.99 -3.29
CA LEU A 45 7.32 -4.92 -3.92
C LEU A 45 7.98 -4.47 -5.23
N ALA A 46 7.16 -4.34 -6.27
CA ALA A 46 7.55 -3.79 -7.57
C ALA A 46 6.48 -2.83 -8.06
N GLY A 47 6.88 -1.73 -8.71
CA GLY A 47 5.99 -0.74 -9.31
C GLY A 47 5.23 0.15 -8.32
N PHE A 48 5.49 0.01 -7.02
CA PHE A 48 4.99 0.93 -6.00
C PHE A 48 5.97 2.11 -5.89
N ASP A 49 6.08 2.92 -6.94
CA ASP A 49 7.22 3.85 -7.12
C ASP A 49 6.90 5.29 -6.68
N GLY A 50 5.61 5.62 -6.53
CA GLY A 50 5.12 6.96 -6.25
C GLY A 50 4.75 7.73 -7.52
N PHE A 51 4.18 8.92 -7.32
CA PHE A 51 3.79 9.83 -8.39
C PHE A 51 4.96 10.75 -8.78
N SER A 52 5.00 11.16 -10.04
CA SER A 52 6.00 12.02 -10.67
C SER A 52 5.33 13.23 -11.33
N GLU A 53 5.94 14.41 -11.20
CA GLU A 53 5.54 15.61 -11.95
C GLU A 53 6.08 15.60 -13.39
N ASN A 54 7.12 14.79 -13.66
CA ASN A 54 7.89 14.81 -14.90
C ASN A 54 7.63 13.62 -15.82
N LYS A 55 6.71 12.72 -15.45
CA LYS A 55 6.39 11.49 -16.19
C LYS A 55 4.92 11.17 -16.03
N ASN A 56 4.37 10.39 -16.97
CA ASN A 56 3.04 9.83 -16.83
C ASN A 56 3.01 8.83 -15.67
N ASN A 57 2.06 9.03 -14.77
CA ASN A 57 1.77 8.21 -13.60
C ASN A 57 0.81 7.06 -13.92
N TYR A 58 0.10 7.16 -15.05
CA TYR A 58 -0.85 6.17 -15.50
C TYR A 58 -0.55 5.71 -16.93
N ALA A 59 -1.06 4.53 -17.28
CA ALA A 59 -0.87 3.93 -18.60
C ALA A 59 -1.48 4.77 -19.74
N THR A 60 -2.48 5.59 -19.45
CA THR A 60 -3.12 6.49 -20.41
C THR A 60 -3.44 7.83 -19.77
N ASP A 61 -3.37 8.89 -20.57
CA ASP A 61 -3.68 10.27 -20.13
C ASP A 61 -5.14 10.43 -19.66
N PHE A 62 -6.04 9.52 -20.05
CA PHE A 62 -7.43 9.52 -19.58
C PHE A 62 -7.54 9.23 -18.09
N LEU A 63 -6.61 8.44 -17.54
CA LEU A 63 -6.56 8.09 -16.11
C LEU A 63 -5.81 9.12 -15.27
N GLU A 64 -5.09 10.04 -15.92
CA GLU A 64 -4.33 11.09 -15.23
C GLU A 64 -5.26 12.07 -14.52
N ASN A 65 -5.04 12.24 -13.22
CA ASN A 65 -5.64 13.34 -12.49
C ASN A 65 -4.76 14.58 -12.65
N LYS A 66 -5.11 15.44 -13.62
CA LYS A 66 -4.40 16.70 -13.92
C LYS A 66 -4.38 17.70 -12.76
N HIS A 67 -5.17 17.50 -11.71
CA HIS A 67 -5.20 18.32 -10.50
C HIS A 67 -4.53 17.62 -9.31
N CYS A 68 -3.87 16.49 -9.52
CA CYS A 68 -3.16 15.78 -8.47
C CYS A 68 -1.97 16.61 -8.00
N ASN A 69 -1.92 16.89 -6.70
CA ASN A 69 -0.71 17.37 -6.06
C ASN A 69 0.19 16.15 -5.78
N VAL A 70 1.20 15.95 -6.64
CA VAL A 70 2.12 14.81 -6.59
C VAL A 70 2.81 14.71 -5.23
N LYS A 71 3.41 15.80 -4.75
CA LYS A 71 4.11 15.83 -3.45
C LYS A 71 3.20 15.42 -2.31
N LYS A 72 2.02 16.03 -2.22
CA LYS A 72 1.03 15.72 -1.19
C LYS A 72 0.57 14.26 -1.28
N SER A 73 0.34 13.75 -2.49
CA SER A 73 -0.10 12.36 -2.68
C SER A 73 0.97 11.38 -2.24
N ASN A 74 2.24 11.62 -2.62
CA ASN A 74 3.37 10.82 -2.17
C ASN A 74 3.56 10.89 -0.66
N SER A 75 3.46 12.07 -0.04
CA SER A 75 3.55 12.20 1.41
C SER A 75 2.40 11.48 2.13
N GLU A 76 1.17 11.57 1.62
CA GLU A 76 0.01 10.87 2.20
C GLU A 76 0.19 9.35 2.11
N VAL A 77 0.69 8.82 0.97
CA VAL A 77 0.96 7.38 0.79
C VAL A 77 2.14 6.93 1.65
N LEU A 78 3.21 7.72 1.74
CA LEU A 78 4.35 7.43 2.61
C LEU A 78 3.91 7.32 4.07
N ASN A 79 3.11 8.28 4.54
CA ASN A 79 2.64 8.28 5.92
C ASN A 79 1.83 7.02 6.27
N ILE A 80 0.93 6.57 5.38
CA ILE A 80 0.17 5.33 5.64
C ILE A 80 1.03 4.07 5.50
N PHE A 81 2.09 4.10 4.67
CA PHE A 81 3.00 2.98 4.51
C PHE A 81 3.92 2.84 5.73
N SER A 82 4.52 3.94 6.20
CA SER A 82 5.28 3.97 7.45
C SER A 82 4.44 3.54 8.63
N ASP A 83 3.20 4.04 8.72
CA ASP A 83 2.26 3.64 9.77
C ASP A 83 1.93 2.14 9.73
N TYR A 84 1.76 1.56 8.54
CA TYR A 84 1.60 0.12 8.36
C TYR A 84 2.82 -0.64 8.87
N LEU A 85 4.03 -0.25 8.47
CA LEU A 85 5.27 -0.90 8.89
C LEU A 85 5.48 -0.82 10.42
N GLU A 86 5.06 0.28 11.05
CA GLU A 86 5.22 0.52 12.49
C GLU A 86 4.18 -0.17 13.38
N ASN A 87 2.95 -0.30 12.90
CA ASN A 87 1.81 -0.70 13.73
C ASN A 87 1.18 -2.03 13.30
N ARG A 88 1.86 -2.81 12.45
CA ARG A 88 1.43 -4.16 12.07
C ARG A 88 1.75 -5.18 13.16
N GLU A 89 0.87 -6.17 13.26
CA GLU A 89 1.00 -7.27 14.23
C GLU A 89 2.12 -8.25 13.83
N TYR A 90 2.29 -8.49 12.52
CA TYR A 90 3.25 -9.44 11.98
C TYR A 90 4.41 -8.70 11.34
N ASP A 91 5.64 -8.93 11.78
CA ASP A 91 6.82 -8.30 11.19
C ASP A 91 7.37 -9.11 10.02
N ILE A 92 6.57 -9.26 8.95
CA ILE A 92 7.00 -9.96 7.73
C ILE A 92 7.96 -9.06 6.95
N PRO A 93 9.18 -9.51 6.58
CA PRO A 93 10.13 -8.68 5.85
C PRO A 93 9.56 -8.16 4.53
N VAL A 94 9.75 -6.86 4.27
CA VAL A 94 9.34 -6.19 3.03
C VAL A 94 10.59 -5.68 2.30
N GLU A 95 10.68 -5.97 1.00
CA GLU A 95 11.82 -5.57 0.16
C GLU A 95 11.32 -5.03 -1.18
N PHE A 96 11.86 -3.89 -1.62
CA PHE A 96 11.62 -3.39 -2.98
C PHE A 96 12.57 -4.05 -3.97
N ILE A 97 12.03 -4.54 -5.08
CA ILE A 97 12.81 -5.09 -6.20
C ILE A 97 12.86 -4.15 -7.41
N THR A 98 12.15 -3.02 -7.34
CA THR A 98 12.27 -1.88 -8.25
C THR A 98 12.45 -0.61 -7.44
N SER A 99 13.23 0.35 -7.96
CA SER A 99 13.47 1.62 -7.29
C SER A 99 12.16 2.34 -6.96
N SER A 100 11.96 2.66 -5.67
CA SER A 100 10.75 3.32 -5.19
C SER A 100 11.03 4.53 -4.30
N PHE A 101 10.20 5.58 -4.45
CA PHE A 101 10.17 6.69 -3.50
C PHE A 101 9.86 6.25 -2.06
N PHE A 102 9.16 5.12 -1.88
CA PHE A 102 8.74 4.63 -0.58
C PHE A 102 9.78 3.75 0.13
N GLU A 103 10.91 3.42 -0.50
CA GLU A 103 12.05 2.72 0.14
C GLU A 103 12.55 3.45 1.39
N GLN A 104 12.42 4.79 1.43
CA GLN A 104 12.79 5.61 2.58
C GLN A 104 12.05 5.22 3.88
N ALA A 105 10.87 4.58 3.79
CA ALA A 105 10.16 4.11 4.97
C ALA A 105 10.81 2.86 5.62
N LEU A 106 11.61 2.11 4.86
CA LEU A 106 12.32 0.92 5.35
C LEU A 106 13.69 1.27 5.97
N SER A 107 14.25 2.41 5.58
CA SER A 107 15.55 2.89 6.05
C SER A 107 15.35 3.76 7.29
N LYS A 108 15.19 3.14 8.47
CA LYS A 108 15.22 3.88 9.75
C LYS A 108 16.66 4.05 10.21
N GLU A 109 17.13 5.29 10.29
CA GLU A 109 18.29 5.68 11.13
C GLU A 109 17.91 5.70 12.60
#